data_AF-A0A662X7J1-F1
#
_entry.id   AF-A0A662X7J1-F1
#
_cell.length_a   1.000
_cell.length_b   1.000
_cell.length_c   1.000
_cell.angle_alpha   90.00
_cell.angle_beta   90.00
_cell.angle_gamma   90.00
#
_symmetry.space_group_name_H-M   'P 1'
#
loop_
_entity.id
_entity.type
_entity.pdbx_description
1 polymer ?
#
loop_
_entity_poly.entity_id
_entity_poly.type
_entity_poly.pdbx_seq_one_letter_code
_entity_poly.pdbx_strand_id
1 'polypeptide(L)'
;MEFLAEENDCGQTLLRLVSRGSAIIAELLRLSNNIPGCYLNILFDFAYLKNPEDFENMVNSNTELLDVDDEFMDNHEDILDRFYQLFDGVYKVRMPTDSSACFLIQTSAF
;
A
#
# COMPACT_ATOMS: atom_id res chain seq x y z
N MET A 1 -19.02 -23.92 -13.60
CA MET A 1 -17.70 -23.28 -13.42
C MET A 1 -17.87 -22.28 -12.30
N GLU A 2 -17.47 -22.68 -11.09
CA GLU A 2 -17.62 -21.84 -9.90
C GLU A 2 -16.42 -20.89 -9.83
N PHE A 3 -16.69 -19.58 -9.76
CA PHE A 3 -15.64 -18.55 -9.83
C PHE A 3 -14.62 -18.67 -8.69
N LEU A 4 -15.03 -19.22 -7.54
CA LEU A 4 -14.18 -19.40 -6.36
C LEU A 4 -13.67 -20.84 -6.19
N ALA A 5 -13.84 -21.70 -7.21
CA ALA A 5 -13.30 -23.06 -7.15
C ALA A 5 -11.77 -23.02 -7.00
N GLU A 6 -11.20 -24.01 -6.31
CA GLU A 6 -9.74 -24.09 -6.07
C GLU A 6 -8.94 -24.17 -7.38
N GLU A 7 -9.56 -24.69 -8.43
CA GLU A 7 -9.05 -24.84 -9.78
C GLU A 7 -9.14 -23.56 -10.63
N ASN A 8 -9.71 -22.48 -10.10
CA ASN A 8 -9.74 -21.18 -10.75
C ASN A 8 -8.65 -20.26 -10.17
N ASP A 9 -7.48 -20.28 -10.80
CA ASP A 9 -6.31 -19.47 -10.40
C ASP A 9 -6.63 -17.96 -10.33
N CYS A 10 -7.49 -17.46 -11.21
CA CYS A 10 -7.90 -16.05 -11.21
C CYS A 10 -8.74 -15.71 -9.97
N GLY A 11 -9.75 -16.53 -9.67
CA GLY A 11 -10.61 -16.35 -8.49
C GLY A 11 -9.83 -16.46 -7.18
N GLN A 12 -8.93 -17.43 -7.08
CA GLN A 12 -8.06 -17.61 -5.91
C GLN A 12 -7.05 -16.48 -5.73
N THR A 13 -6.47 -15.98 -6.82
CA THR A 13 -5.56 -14.83 -6.79
C THR A 13 -6.30 -13.57 -6.32
N LEU A 14 -7.50 -13.33 -6.83
CA LEU A 14 -8.32 -12.20 -6.41
C LEU A 14 -8.71 -12.30 -4.93
N LEU A 15 -9.14 -13.49 -4.45
CA LEU A 15 -9.46 -13.70 -3.04
C LEU A 15 -8.25 -13.46 -2.13
N ARG A 16 -7.06 -13.90 -2.51
CA ARG A 16 -5.82 -13.66 -1.76
C ARG A 16 -5.45 -12.18 -1.73
N LEU A 17 -5.63 -11.48 -2.85
CA LEU A 17 -5.38 -10.05 -2.93
C LEU A 17 -6.35 -9.26 -2.04
N VAL A 18 -7.65 -9.54 -2.13
CA VAL A 18 -8.69 -8.87 -1.34
C VAL A 18 -8.52 -9.15 0.15
N SER A 19 -8.29 -10.41 0.54
CA SER A 19 -8.07 -10.77 1.96
C SER A 19 -6.82 -10.11 2.54
N ARG A 20 -5.69 -10.11 1.82
CA ARG A 20 -4.47 -9.40 2.23
C ARG A 20 -4.69 -7.89 2.32
N GLY A 21 -5.41 -7.32 1.36
CA GLY A 21 -5.75 -5.90 1.37
C GLY A 21 -6.62 -5.51 2.56
N SER A 22 -7.65 -6.30 2.87
CA SER A 22 -8.49 -6.06 4.05
C SER A 22 -7.71 -6.14 5.36
N ALA A 23 -6.76 -7.07 5.49
CA ALA A 23 -5.92 -7.17 6.69
C ALA A 23 -5.02 -5.93 6.87
N ILE A 24 -4.34 -5.51 5.80
CA ILE A 24 -3.43 -4.35 5.85
C ILE A 24 -4.21 -3.05 6.08
N ILE A 25 -5.37 -2.86 5.44
CA ILE A 25 -6.23 -1.70 5.68
C ILE A 25 -6.72 -1.68 7.14
N ALA A 26 -7.07 -2.83 7.71
CA ALA A 26 -7.47 -2.91 9.11
C ALA A 26 -6.31 -2.59 10.08
N GLU A 27 -5.08 -3.01 9.76
CA GLU A 27 -3.87 -2.65 10.51
C GLU A 27 -3.61 -1.13 10.44
N LEU A 28 -3.67 -0.54 9.25
CA LEU A 28 -3.51 0.91 9.05
C LEU A 28 -4.59 1.72 9.76
N LEU A 29 -5.85 1.30 9.70
CA LEU A 29 -6.94 1.95 10.43
C LEU A 29 -6.76 1.83 11.95
N ARG A 30 -6.22 0.73 12.44
CA ARG A 30 -5.91 0.58 13.88
C ARG A 30 -4.79 1.51 14.31
N LEU A 31 -3.75 1.69 13.49
CA LEU A 31 -2.69 2.67 13.72
C LEU A 31 -3.24 4.09 13.66
N SER A 32 -4.03 4.41 12.64
CA SER A 32 -4.64 5.75 12.45
C SER A 32 -5.60 6.14 13.58
N ASN A 33 -6.36 5.19 14.13
CA ASN A 33 -7.25 5.46 15.26
C ASN A 33 -6.53 5.57 16.61
N ASN A 34 -5.31 5.05 16.72
CA ASN A 34 -4.54 5.04 17.97
C ASN A 34 -3.22 5.79 17.83
N ILE A 35 -3.13 6.81 16.97
CA ILE A 35 -1.89 7.58 16.77
C ILE A 35 -1.45 8.18 18.11
N PRO A 36 -0.31 7.76 18.67
CA PRO A 36 0.30 8.45 19.80
C PRO A 36 0.53 9.92 19.45
N GLY A 37 0.19 10.83 20.37
CA GLY A 37 0.27 12.28 20.11
C GLY A 37 1.64 12.79 19.68
N CYS A 38 2.72 12.02 19.91
CA CYS A 38 4.07 12.33 19.43
C CYS A 38 4.21 12.32 17.90
N TYR A 39 3.49 11.45 17.18
CA TYR A 39 3.62 11.32 15.72
C TYR A 39 2.80 12.34 14.93
N LEU A 40 1.92 13.12 15.58
CA LEU A 40 1.08 14.11 14.91
C LEU A 40 1.89 15.22 14.21
N ASN A 41 3.13 15.46 14.66
CA ASN A 41 3.99 16.49 14.09
C ASN A 41 4.76 16.03 12.84
N ILE A 42 4.85 14.72 12.60
CA ILE A 42 5.48 14.12 11.40
C ILE A 42 4.43 13.58 10.41
N LEU A 43 3.17 13.46 10.83
CA LEU A 43 2.08 13.02 9.97
C LEU A 43 1.53 14.19 9.16
N PHE A 44 1.82 14.20 7.86
CA PHE A 44 1.34 15.25 6.96
C PHE A 44 0.12 14.82 6.16
N ASP A 45 -0.77 15.77 5.90
CA ASP A 45 -1.87 15.59 4.96
C ASP A 45 -1.36 15.55 3.51
N PHE A 46 -2.26 15.35 2.54
CA PHE A 46 -1.98 15.44 1.10
C PHE A 46 -1.33 16.76 0.64
N ALA A 47 -1.26 17.78 1.51
CA ALA A 47 -0.46 18.97 1.30
C ALA A 47 1.04 18.66 1.10
N TYR A 48 1.56 17.59 1.73
CA TYR A 48 2.92 17.11 1.54
C TYR A 48 3.26 16.86 0.07
N LEU A 49 2.34 16.23 -0.67
CA LEU A 49 2.53 15.92 -2.09
C LEU A 49 2.67 17.17 -2.97
N LYS A 50 2.25 18.34 -2.48
CA LYS A 50 2.36 19.60 -3.23
C LYS A 50 3.71 20.28 -3.03
N ASN A 51 4.21 20.31 -1.80
CA ASN A 51 5.47 20.99 -1.44
C ASN A 51 6.28 20.14 -0.44
N PRO A 52 6.86 19.00 -0.86
CA PRO A 52 7.53 18.08 0.05
C PRO A 52 8.74 18.75 0.74
N GLU A 53 9.47 19.61 0.03
CA GLU A 53 10.67 20.27 0.55
C GLU A 53 10.39 21.13 1.80
N ASP A 54 9.24 21.80 1.89
CA ASP A 54 8.90 22.64 3.05
C ASP A 54 8.70 21.79 4.31
N PHE A 55 8.07 20.62 4.17
CA PHE A 55 7.83 19.70 5.28
C PHE A 55 9.11 18.95 5.66
N GLU A 56 9.91 18.49 4.70
CA GLU A 56 11.20 17.86 4.96
C GLU A 56 12.16 18.84 5.66
N ASN A 57 12.22 20.10 5.22
CA ASN A 57 13.03 21.12 5.89
C ASN A 57 12.56 21.40 7.32
N MET A 58 11.24 21.37 7.57
CA MET A 58 10.68 21.53 8.90
C MET A 58 11.09 20.39 9.84
N VAL A 59 11.03 19.13 9.38
CA VAL A 59 11.46 17.97 10.17
C VAL A 59 12.97 18.00 10.39
N ASN A 60 13.76 18.18 9.33
CA ASN A 60 15.22 18.20 9.39
C ASN A 60 15.80 19.34 10.25
N SER A 61 15.06 20.44 10.42
CA SER A 61 15.50 21.57 11.26
C SER A 61 15.28 21.33 12.75
N ASN A 62 14.53 20.31 13.15
CA ASN A 62 14.21 20.01 14.54
C ASN A 62 14.66 18.59 14.92
N THR A 63 15.67 18.51 15.78
CA THR A 63 16.23 17.24 16.26
C THR A 63 15.18 16.35 16.94
N GLU A 64 14.21 16.93 17.67
CA GLU A 64 13.16 16.15 18.32
C GLU A 64 12.17 15.53 17.32
N LEU A 65 11.97 16.17 16.16
CA LEU A 65 11.11 15.62 15.12
C LEU A 65 11.84 14.54 14.31
N LEU A 66 13.15 14.69 14.11
CA LEU A 66 13.99 13.66 13.50
C LEU A 66 14.00 12.38 14.33
N ASP A 67 14.19 12.48 15.64
CA ASP A 67 14.18 11.30 16.51
C ASP A 67 12.83 10.55 16.46
N VAL A 68 11.72 11.30 16.36
CA VAL A 68 10.36 10.73 16.25
C VAL A 68 10.09 10.14 14.86
N ASP A 69 10.65 10.73 13.80
CA ASP A 69 10.59 10.20 12.43
C ASP A 69 11.36 8.88 12.32
N ASP A 70 12.57 8.83 12.87
CA ASP A 70 13.39 7.62 12.93
C ASP A 70 12.70 6.51 13.74
N GLU A 71 12.15 6.83 14.92
CA GLU A 71 11.39 5.88 15.74
C GLU A 71 10.12 5.37 15.01
N PHE A 72 9.45 6.23 14.26
CA PHE A 72 8.28 5.84 13.48
C PHE A 72 8.66 4.85 12.37
N MET A 73 9.73 5.14 11.63
CA MET A 73 10.21 4.28 10.56
C MET A 73 10.65 2.93 11.10
N ASP A 74 11.47 2.89 12.16
CA ASP A 74 11.93 1.63 12.77
C ASP A 74 10.77 0.74 13.26
N ASN A 75 9.70 1.34 13.79
CA ASN A 75 8.57 0.58 14.32
C ASN A 75 7.54 0.16 13.27
N HIS A 76 7.46 0.86 12.14
CA HIS A 76 6.34 0.74 11.20
C HIS A 76 6.75 0.48 9.74
N GLU A 77 8.04 0.40 9.42
CA GLU A 77 8.56 0.09 8.07
C GLU A 77 7.94 -1.18 7.48
N ASP A 78 7.87 -2.27 8.26
CA ASP A 78 7.32 -3.56 7.82
C ASP A 78 5.88 -3.47 7.30
N ILE A 79 5.05 -2.64 7.94
CA ILE A 79 3.64 -2.46 7.57
C ILE A 79 3.55 -1.61 6.31
N LEU A 80 4.39 -0.57 6.20
CA LEU A 80 4.48 0.28 5.03
C LEU A 80 4.94 -0.53 3.81
N ASP A 81 5.99 -1.34 3.92
CA ASP A 81 6.48 -2.21 2.85
C ASP A 81 5.39 -3.20 2.38
N ARG A 82 4.69 -3.86 3.32
CA ARG A 82 3.55 -4.75 2.98
C ARG A 82 2.45 -4.03 2.22
N PHE A 83 2.17 -2.78 2.57
CA PHE A 83 1.18 -1.96 1.88
C PHE A 83 1.62 -1.54 0.48
N TYR A 84 2.88 -1.14 0.32
CA TYR A 84 3.46 -0.83 -0.98
C TYR A 84 3.47 -2.06 -1.89
N GLN A 85 3.86 -3.23 -1.39
CA GLN A 85 3.83 -4.49 -2.15
C GLN A 85 2.41 -4.91 -2.54
N LEU A 86 1.41 -4.65 -1.69
CA LEU A 86 0.01 -4.88 -2.03
C LEU A 86 -0.41 -4.00 -3.21
N PHE A 87 -0.11 -2.70 -3.16
CA PHE A 87 -0.45 -1.77 -4.23
C PHE A 87 0.31 -2.06 -5.53
N ASP A 88 1.59 -2.43 -5.44
CA ASP A 88 2.36 -2.93 -6.57
C ASP A 88 1.72 -4.20 -7.16
N GLY A 89 1.22 -5.11 -6.31
CA GLY A 89 0.45 -6.27 -6.74
C GLY A 89 -0.84 -5.90 -7.48
N VAL A 90 -1.62 -4.95 -6.96
CA VAL A 90 -2.83 -4.42 -7.64
C VAL A 90 -2.47 -3.77 -8.98
N TYR A 91 -1.38 -3.00 -9.02
CA TYR A 91 -0.91 -2.30 -10.21
C TYR A 91 -0.40 -3.27 -11.28
N LYS A 92 0.40 -4.27 -10.89
CA LYS A 92 0.92 -5.32 -11.79
C LYS A 92 -0.18 -6.23 -12.33
N VAL A 93 -1.21 -6.54 -11.53
CA VAL A 93 -2.39 -7.27 -12.04
C VAL A 93 -3.16 -6.45 -13.07
N ARG A 94 -3.11 -5.12 -12.98
CA ARG A 94 -3.78 -4.21 -13.94
C ARG A 94 -2.98 -3.95 -15.22
N MET A 95 -1.66 -4.04 -15.17
CA MET A 95 -0.77 -3.87 -16.33
C MET A 95 -0.27 -5.25 -16.79
N PRO A 96 -0.90 -5.89 -17.77
CA PRO A 96 -0.33 -7.10 -18.36
C PRO A 96 1.01 -6.73 -18.99
N THR A 97 2.10 -7.08 -18.32
CA THR A 97 3.47 -6.90 -18.81
C THR A 97 3.85 -7.86 -19.93
N ASP A 98 2.96 -8.78 -20.31
CA ASP A 98 3.09 -9.56 -21.53
C ASP A 98 2.17 -9.01 -22.62
N SER A 99 2.78 -8.35 -23.62
CA SER A 99 2.15 -8.09 -24.91
C SER A 99 1.62 -9.37 -25.59
N SER A 100 1.98 -10.56 -25.10
CA SER A 100 1.49 -11.86 -25.56
C SER A 100 0.18 -12.31 -24.90
N ALA A 101 -0.16 -11.83 -23.69
CA ALA A 101 -1.36 -12.26 -22.97
C ALA A 101 -2.63 -11.51 -23.39
N CYS A 102 -2.48 -10.29 -23.92
CA CYS A 102 -3.60 -9.49 -24.44
C CYS A 102 -4.31 -10.17 -25.64
N PHE A 103 -3.60 -11.05 -26.36
CA PHE A 103 -4.16 -11.76 -27.52
C PHE A 103 -5.11 -12.90 -27.16
N LEU A 104 -4.96 -13.51 -25.98
CA LEU A 104 -5.75 -14.69 -25.59
C LEU A 104 -7.13 -14.35 -25.03
N ILE A 105 -7.33 -13.13 -24.52
CA ILE A 105 -8.65 -12.70 -24.00
C ILE A 105 -9.58 -12.20 -25.12
N GLN A 106 -9.04 -11.86 -26.30
CA GLN A 106 -9.88 -11.50 -27.46
C GLN A 106 -10.32 -12.69 -28.33
N THR A 107 -9.77 -13.89 -28.16
CA THR A 107 -10.09 -15.05 -29.03
C THR A 107 -11.12 -16.04 -28.48
N SER A 108 -11.51 -15.93 -27.21
CA SER A 108 -12.54 -16.79 -26.59
C SER A 108 -13.94 -16.14 -26.52
N ALA A 109 -14.16 -15.06 -27.27
CA ALA A 109 -15.46 -14.41 -27.43
C ALA A 109 -15.99 -14.50 -28.88
N PHE A 110 -15.78 -15.67 -29.51
CA PHE A 110 -16.52 -16.13 -30.68
C PHE A 110 -16.99 -17.57 -30.45
#